data_AF-A0A2W5TNB6-F1
#
_entry.id   AF-A0A2W5TNB6-F1
#
_cell.length_a   1.000
_cell.length_b   1.000
_cell.length_c   1.000
_cell.angle_alpha   90.00
_cell.angle_beta   90.00
_cell.angle_gamma   90.00
#
_symmetry.space_group_name_H-M   'P 1'
#
loop_
_entity.id
_entity.type
_entity.pdbx_description
1 polymer ?
#
loop_
_entity_poly.entity_id
_entity_poly.type
_entity_poly.pdbx_seq_one_letter_code
_entity_poly.pdbx_strand_id
1 'polypeptide(L)'
;MPVERTSEELRAAVETMFRIRAVESPTNTQGLRTVWHRGAKNAELVSEIDEAGRVARHEFSLFEEVLIWERGRGFSSGQAVEEGSTRGAANFESDHSLDGGRMRRVVLALQSYNGGDRIIEHLRKLVLAFDAKAHPVEDLGQVTGNTRIPEELLAAAQKAPPRLRPGLPLIVVGVLLIVVGVIALLLQ
;
A
#
# COMPACT_ATOMS: atom_id res chain seq x y z
N MET A 1 5.39 22.08 8.33
CA MET A 1 5.97 22.37 7.01
C MET A 1 6.21 21.04 6.32
N PRO A 2 5.74 20.82 5.08
CA PRO A 2 6.04 19.59 4.37
C PRO A 2 7.56 19.50 4.19
N VAL A 3 8.15 18.37 4.60
CA VAL A 3 9.58 18.12 4.42
C VAL A 3 9.84 18.01 2.92
N GLU A 4 10.58 18.96 2.35
CA GLU A 4 10.95 18.92 0.94
C GLU A 4 11.85 17.70 0.70
N ARG A 5 11.36 16.76 -0.12
CA ARG A 5 12.07 15.52 -0.44
C ARG A 5 12.90 15.70 -1.70
N THR A 6 14.14 15.23 -1.67
CA THR A 6 15.01 15.26 -2.84
C THR A 6 14.55 14.25 -3.89
N SER A 7 14.88 14.49 -5.16
CA SER A 7 14.57 13.53 -6.24
C SER A 7 15.27 12.18 -6.05
N GLU A 8 16.43 12.17 -5.40
CA GLU A 8 17.15 10.95 -5.06
C GLU A 8 16.41 10.12 -4.00
N GLU A 9 15.89 10.75 -2.94
CA GLU A 9 15.10 10.07 -1.93
C GLU A 9 13.80 9.49 -2.51
N LEU A 10 13.13 10.24 -3.39
CA LEU A 10 11.91 9.80 -4.08
C LEU A 10 12.18 8.55 -4.93
N ARG A 11 13.25 8.59 -5.74
CA ARG A 11 13.67 7.45 -6.57
C ARG A 11 14.03 6.23 -5.73
N ALA A 12 14.85 6.42 -4.69
CA ALA A 12 15.32 5.33 -3.86
C ALA A 12 14.16 4.57 -3.18
N ALA A 13 13.09 5.28 -2.80
CA ALA A 13 11.90 4.64 -2.22
C ALA A 13 11.24 3.66 -3.20
N VAL A 14 11.08 4.04 -4.48
CA VAL A 14 10.50 3.19 -5.53
C VAL A 14 11.41 2.03 -5.92
N GLU A 15 12.73 2.24 -6.00
CA GLU A 15 13.68 1.19 -6.39
C GLU A 15 13.72 0.02 -5.39
N THR A 16 13.39 0.27 -4.13
CA THR A 16 13.30 -0.78 -3.11
C THR A 16 11.99 -1.57 -3.13
N MET A 17 11.03 -1.21 -4.00
CA MET A 17 9.72 -1.85 -4.00
C MET A 17 9.80 -3.31 -4.49
N PHE A 18 9.19 -4.20 -3.71
CA PHE A 18 9.03 -5.60 -4.06
C PHE A 18 7.61 -6.07 -3.78
N ARG A 19 7.16 -7.07 -4.54
CA ARG A 19 5.83 -7.66 -4.44
C ARG A 19 5.71 -8.53 -3.18
N ILE A 20 4.74 -8.23 -2.32
CA ILE A 20 4.40 -9.05 -1.16
C ILE A 20 3.32 -10.06 -1.58
N ARG A 21 3.73 -11.32 -1.82
CA ARG A 21 2.78 -12.36 -2.27
C ARG A 21 1.84 -12.87 -1.19
N ALA A 22 2.26 -12.83 0.08
CA ALA A 22 1.52 -13.41 1.21
C ALA A 22 0.22 -12.67 1.57
N VAL A 23 0.02 -11.47 1.01
CA VAL A 23 -1.10 -10.57 1.27
C VAL A 23 -1.98 -10.38 0.03
N GLU A 24 -1.69 -11.13 -1.04
CA GLU A 24 -2.53 -11.14 -2.22
C GLU A 24 -3.81 -11.88 -1.91
N SER A 25 -4.91 -11.15 -1.97
CA SER A 25 -6.23 -11.73 -1.76
C SER A 25 -6.66 -12.48 -3.01
N PRO A 26 -7.37 -13.62 -2.85
CA PRO A 26 -8.15 -14.17 -3.94
C PRO A 26 -9.14 -13.11 -4.43
N THR A 27 -9.64 -13.31 -5.63
CA THR A 27 -10.67 -12.48 -6.24
C THR A 27 -11.81 -12.19 -5.24
N ASN A 28 -12.08 -10.92 -4.98
CA ASN A 28 -13.19 -10.47 -4.13
C ASN A 28 -14.55 -10.69 -4.82
N THR A 29 -15.64 -10.32 -4.15
CA THR A 29 -17.01 -10.45 -4.69
C THR A 29 -17.26 -9.66 -5.98
N GLN A 30 -16.34 -8.76 -6.37
CA GLN A 30 -16.40 -7.95 -7.59
C GLN A 30 -15.48 -8.47 -8.71
N GLY A 31 -14.84 -9.63 -8.55
CA GLY A 31 -13.93 -10.12 -9.60
C GLY A 31 -12.51 -9.55 -9.50
N LEU A 32 -12.16 -8.83 -8.42
CA LEU A 32 -10.88 -8.15 -8.30
C LEU A 32 -9.92 -8.88 -7.37
N ARG A 33 -8.69 -9.15 -7.82
CA ARG A 33 -7.58 -9.60 -6.97
C ARG A 33 -6.75 -8.40 -6.54
N THR A 34 -6.27 -8.42 -5.30
CA THR A 34 -5.36 -7.39 -4.78
C THR A 34 -3.92 -7.85 -4.90
N VAL A 35 -3.06 -7.01 -5.48
CA VAL A 35 -1.60 -7.19 -5.48
C VAL A 35 -0.96 -6.04 -4.71
N TRP A 36 -0.01 -6.36 -3.83
CA TRP A 36 0.66 -5.36 -2.99
C TRP A 36 2.17 -5.38 -3.22
N HIS A 37 2.75 -4.21 -3.45
CA HIS A 37 4.18 -3.95 -3.43
C HIS A 37 4.52 -3.02 -2.29
N ARG A 38 5.67 -3.26 -1.66
CA ARG A 38 6.17 -2.45 -0.57
C ARG A 38 7.65 -2.15 -0.77
N GLY A 39 8.02 -0.91 -0.48
CA GLY A 39 9.38 -0.42 -0.46
C GLY A 39 9.70 0.28 0.86
N ALA A 40 10.82 0.99 0.88
CA ALA A 40 11.24 1.82 1.99
C ALA A 40 10.39 3.10 2.10
N LYS A 41 10.47 3.77 3.25
CA LYS A 41 9.89 5.12 3.47
C LYS A 41 8.39 5.20 3.14
N ASN A 42 7.64 4.17 3.52
CA ASN A 42 6.20 4.04 3.27
C ASN A 42 5.83 4.12 1.77
N ALA A 43 6.75 3.74 0.87
CA ALA A 43 6.41 3.49 -0.52
C ALA A 43 5.61 2.18 -0.60
N GLU A 44 4.33 2.28 -0.93
CA GLU A 44 3.43 1.14 -1.07
C GLU A 44 2.60 1.29 -2.33
N LEU A 45 2.44 0.22 -3.10
CA LEU A 45 1.52 0.17 -4.23
C LEU A 45 0.55 -0.97 -4.02
N VAL A 46 -0.73 -0.65 -3.96
CA VAL A 46 -1.80 -1.63 -3.93
C VAL A 46 -2.60 -1.52 -5.22
N SER A 47 -2.68 -2.62 -5.93
CA SER A 47 -3.32 -2.70 -7.24
C SER A 47 -4.47 -3.70 -7.20
N GLU A 48 -5.63 -3.28 -7.67
CA GLU A 48 -6.76 -4.17 -7.90
C GLU A 48 -6.79 -4.56 -9.38
N ILE A 49 -6.83 -5.86 -9.64
CA ILE A 49 -6.76 -6.42 -11.00
C ILE A 49 -7.97 -7.30 -11.23
N ASP A 50 -8.68 -7.05 -12.32
CA ASP A 50 -9.84 -7.85 -12.71
C ASP A 50 -9.47 -9.24 -13.24
N GLU A 51 -10.48 -10.07 -13.45
CA GLU A 51 -10.32 -11.44 -13.98
C GLU A 51 -9.67 -11.47 -15.38
N ALA A 52 -9.86 -10.40 -16.15
CA ALA A 52 -9.21 -10.23 -17.44
C ALA A 52 -7.74 -9.80 -17.32
N GLY A 53 -7.20 -9.66 -16.11
CA GLY A 53 -5.81 -9.29 -15.85
C GLY A 53 -5.53 -7.80 -16.03
N ARG A 54 -6.55 -6.96 -16.11
CA ARG A 54 -6.42 -5.51 -16.29
C ARG A 54 -6.49 -4.81 -14.93
N VAL A 55 -5.71 -3.75 -14.76
CA VAL A 55 -5.74 -2.97 -13.52
C VAL A 55 -7.02 -2.14 -13.49
N ALA A 56 -7.82 -2.35 -12.44
CA ALA A 56 -9.00 -1.54 -12.15
C ALA A 56 -8.66 -0.31 -11.31
N ARG A 57 -7.71 -0.45 -10.37
CA ARG A 57 -7.29 0.59 -9.43
C ARG A 57 -5.83 0.46 -9.06
N HIS A 58 -5.15 1.58 -8.92
CA HIS A 58 -3.87 1.71 -8.23
C HIS A 58 -4.04 2.68 -7.07
N GLU A 59 -3.53 2.28 -5.91
CA GLU A 59 -3.32 3.15 -4.76
C GLU A 59 -1.84 3.14 -4.43
N PHE A 60 -1.18 4.26 -4.69
CA PHE A 60 0.24 4.44 -4.48
C PHE A 60 0.48 5.41 -3.33
N SER A 61 1.05 4.91 -2.24
CA SER A 61 1.54 5.72 -1.14
C SER A 61 3.03 5.98 -1.31
N LEU A 62 3.47 7.21 -1.08
CA LEU A 62 4.87 7.62 -1.10
C LEU A 62 5.09 8.61 0.06
N PHE A 63 5.79 8.17 1.11
CA PHE A 63 5.86 8.88 2.39
C PHE A 63 4.48 9.07 3.05
N GLU A 64 3.98 10.31 3.10
CA GLU A 64 2.68 10.68 3.67
C GLU A 64 1.66 11.00 2.56
N GLU A 65 2.04 10.77 1.31
CA GLU A 65 1.27 11.17 0.15
C GLU A 65 0.62 9.96 -0.49
N VAL A 66 -0.62 10.12 -0.92
CA VAL A 66 -1.38 9.08 -1.60
C VAL A 66 -1.77 9.60 -2.97
N LEU A 67 -1.49 8.79 -4.00
CA LEU A 67 -1.97 8.96 -5.35
C LEU A 67 -2.82 7.75 -5.72
N ILE A 68 -4.03 8.01 -6.18
CA ILE A 68 -4.95 6.98 -6.62
C ILE A 68 -5.23 7.16 -8.10
N TRP A 69 -5.22 6.06 -8.82
CA TRP A 69 -5.74 5.99 -10.17
C TRP A 69 -6.86 4.96 -10.23
N GLU A 70 -7.98 5.34 -10.83
CA GLU A 70 -9.10 4.45 -11.07
C GLU A 70 -9.46 4.44 -12.55
N ARG A 71 -9.62 3.23 -13.11
CA ARG A 71 -10.00 3.05 -14.50
C ARG A 71 -11.34 3.75 -14.77
N GLY A 72 -11.36 4.65 -15.75
CA GLY A 72 -12.55 5.43 -16.13
C GLY A 72 -12.81 6.67 -15.26
N ARG A 73 -12.05 6.91 -14.18
CA ARG A 73 -12.15 8.13 -13.36
C ARG A 73 -10.88 8.98 -13.39
N GLY A 74 -9.72 8.36 -13.61
CA GLY A 74 -8.44 9.07 -13.66
C GLY A 74 -7.77 9.18 -12.28
N PHE A 75 -6.99 10.24 -12.09
CA PHE A 75 -6.18 10.43 -10.88
C PHE A 75 -6.90 11.26 -9.82
N SER A 76 -6.76 10.84 -8.56
CA SER A 76 -7.02 11.64 -7.37
C SER A 76 -5.82 11.56 -6.43
N SER A 77 -5.71 12.51 -5.51
CA SER A 77 -4.64 12.55 -4.54
C SER A 77 -5.16 12.84 -3.14
N GLY A 78 -4.38 12.46 -2.13
CA GLY A 78 -4.64 12.81 -0.75
C GLY A 78 -3.42 12.64 0.14
N GLN A 79 -3.58 12.87 1.43
CA GLN A 79 -2.56 12.62 2.44
C GLN A 79 -2.94 11.45 3.32
N ALA A 80 -1.97 10.60 3.64
CA ALA A 80 -2.16 9.53 4.59
C ALA A 80 -2.35 10.14 6.00
N VAL A 81 -3.39 9.69 6.69
CA VAL A 81 -3.65 10.05 8.09
C VAL A 81 -3.25 8.83 8.93
N GLU A 82 -2.19 8.93 9.75
CA GLU A 82 -1.93 7.88 10.77
C GLU A 82 -3.11 7.87 11.75
N GLU A 83 -3.73 6.74 12.12
CA GLU A 83 -3.17 5.47 12.59
C GLU A 83 -4.04 4.28 12.07
N GLY A 84 -3.43 3.28 11.43
CA GLY A 84 -4.09 1.99 11.15
C GLY A 84 -4.23 1.56 9.68
N SER A 85 -3.13 1.45 8.92
CA SER A 85 -3.13 0.63 7.70
C SER A 85 -2.83 -0.83 8.08
N THR A 86 -3.87 -1.61 8.38
CA THR A 86 -3.72 -3.07 8.62
C THR A 86 -3.94 -3.91 7.37
N ARG A 87 -4.40 -3.34 6.25
CA ARG A 87 -4.59 -4.07 4.98
C ARG A 87 -4.60 -3.14 3.77
N GLY A 88 -3.44 -2.67 3.32
CA GLY A 88 -3.26 -2.18 1.94
C GLY A 88 -4.23 -1.10 1.43
N ALA A 89 -4.85 -0.35 2.33
CA ALA A 89 -5.64 0.84 2.01
C ALA A 89 -5.25 1.85 3.08
N ALA A 90 -4.54 2.89 2.69
CA ALA A 90 -4.26 3.99 3.61
C ALA A 90 -5.60 4.65 3.94
N ASN A 91 -5.85 4.93 5.23
CA ASN A 91 -6.84 5.96 5.55
C ASN A 91 -6.23 7.27 5.07
N PHE A 92 -6.81 7.86 4.03
CA PHE A 92 -6.29 9.09 3.46
C PHE A 92 -7.36 10.17 3.38
N GLU A 93 -6.94 11.40 3.65
CA GLU A 93 -7.76 12.58 3.42
C GLU A 93 -7.59 12.98 1.95
N SER A 94 -8.67 12.85 1.18
CA SER A 94 -8.67 13.22 -0.23
C SER A 94 -8.53 14.73 -0.38
N ASP A 95 -7.69 15.18 -1.31
CA ASP A 95 -7.67 16.59 -1.67
C ASP A 95 -8.97 16.95 -2.43
N HIS A 96 -9.38 18.22 -2.33
CA HIS A 96 -10.50 18.74 -3.14
C HIS A 96 -10.20 18.73 -4.65
N SER A 97 -8.92 18.82 -5.01
CA SER A 97 -8.43 18.75 -6.38
C SER A 97 -7.07 18.09 -6.41
N LEU A 98 -6.73 17.43 -7.51
CA LEU A 98 -5.42 16.81 -7.67
C LEU A 98 -4.27 17.80 -7.41
N ASP A 99 -3.42 17.50 -6.43
CA ASP A 99 -2.28 18.35 -6.09
C ASP A 99 -1.14 18.18 -7.11
N GLY A 100 -0.81 19.26 -7.82
CA GLY A 100 0.24 19.25 -8.84
C GLY A 100 1.63 19.01 -8.26
N GLY A 101 1.91 19.48 -7.04
CA GLY A 101 3.19 19.24 -6.37
C GLY A 101 3.42 17.76 -6.06
N ARG A 102 2.40 17.08 -5.55
CA ARG A 102 2.39 15.65 -5.23
C ARG A 102 2.50 14.82 -6.49
N MET A 103 1.72 15.15 -7.53
CA MET A 103 1.85 14.48 -8.82
C MET A 103 3.28 14.59 -9.35
N ARG A 104 3.89 15.78 -9.31
CA ARG A 104 5.27 15.98 -9.75
C ARG A 104 6.27 15.13 -8.94
N ARG A 105 6.09 14.98 -7.63
CA ARG A 105 6.94 14.10 -6.80
C ARG A 105 6.80 12.64 -7.19
N VAL A 106 5.58 12.18 -7.49
CA VAL A 106 5.34 10.81 -7.97
C VAL A 106 5.95 10.59 -9.36
N VAL A 107 5.84 11.57 -10.28
CA VAL A 107 6.54 11.55 -11.58
C VAL A 107 8.04 11.39 -11.37
N LEU A 108 8.64 12.22 -10.51
CA LEU A 108 10.08 12.18 -10.22
C LEU A 108 10.51 10.83 -9.61
N ALA A 109 9.67 10.21 -8.78
CA ALA A 109 9.92 8.91 -8.18
C ALA A 109 9.88 7.77 -9.21
N LEU A 110 8.91 7.78 -10.12
CA LEU A 110 8.65 6.67 -11.06
C LEU A 110 9.37 6.81 -12.41
N GLN A 111 9.74 8.02 -12.85
CA GLN A 111 10.31 8.25 -14.20
C GLN A 111 11.52 7.34 -14.52
N SER A 112 12.34 7.08 -13.50
CA SER A 112 13.59 6.34 -13.58
C SER A 112 13.45 4.86 -13.23
N TYR A 113 12.25 4.40 -12.85
CA TYR A 113 12.00 3.00 -12.59
C TYR A 113 12.29 2.20 -13.87
N ASN A 114 13.23 1.25 -13.73
CA ASN A 114 13.72 0.36 -14.79
C ASN A 114 13.54 -1.12 -14.41
N GLY A 115 12.77 -1.40 -13.36
CA GLY A 115 12.54 -2.75 -12.88
C GLY A 115 11.64 -3.55 -13.81
N GLY A 116 11.62 -4.87 -13.60
CA GLY A 116 10.83 -5.80 -14.42
C GLY A 116 9.37 -6.00 -13.99
N ASP A 117 8.91 -5.30 -12.95
CA ASP A 117 7.54 -5.49 -12.45
C ASP A 117 6.53 -4.72 -13.31
N ARG A 118 5.66 -5.48 -13.99
CA ARG A 118 4.68 -4.93 -14.93
C ARG A 118 3.64 -4.04 -14.26
N ILE A 119 3.34 -4.24 -12.97
CA ILE A 119 2.35 -3.47 -12.22
C ILE A 119 2.90 -2.09 -11.88
N ILE A 120 4.14 -2.03 -11.41
CA ILE A 120 4.84 -0.75 -11.17
C ILE A 120 5.06 -0.01 -12.50
N GLU A 121 5.46 -0.73 -13.56
CA GLU A 121 5.62 -0.15 -14.89
C GLU A 121 4.30 0.41 -15.46
N HIS A 122 3.17 -0.25 -15.19
CA HIS A 122 1.85 0.26 -15.57
C HIS A 122 1.54 1.59 -14.88
N LEU A 123 1.75 1.69 -13.56
CA LEU A 123 1.59 2.94 -12.83
C LEU A 123 2.50 4.05 -13.38
N ARG A 124 3.78 3.74 -13.61
CA ARG A 124 4.75 4.67 -14.20
C ARG A 124 4.25 5.25 -15.52
N LYS A 125 3.79 4.40 -16.44
CA LYS A 125 3.25 4.83 -17.74
C LYS A 125 2.05 5.76 -17.60
N LEU A 126 1.12 5.44 -16.69
CA LEU A 126 -0.05 6.30 -16.42
C LEU A 126 0.37 7.69 -15.92
N VAL A 127 1.31 7.74 -14.98
CA VAL A 127 1.79 8.98 -14.38
C VAL A 127 2.54 9.84 -15.42
N LEU A 128 3.40 9.23 -16.23
CA LEU A 128 4.12 9.93 -17.30
C LEU A 128 3.18 10.43 -18.41
N ALA A 129 2.16 9.65 -18.77
CA ALA A 129 1.14 10.07 -19.73
C ALA A 129 0.37 11.28 -19.20
N PHE A 130 -0.04 11.24 -17.93
CA PHE A 130 -0.72 12.35 -17.28
C PHE A 130 0.14 13.63 -17.23
N ASP A 131 1.42 13.52 -16.87
CA ASP A 131 2.36 14.65 -16.85
C ASP A 131 2.58 15.26 -18.24
N ALA A 132 2.67 14.40 -19.26
CA ALA A 132 2.72 14.81 -20.67
C ALA A 132 1.39 15.42 -21.18
N LYS A 133 0.35 15.51 -20.34
CA LYS A 133 -1.03 15.88 -20.69
C LYS A 133 -1.63 15.03 -21.80
N ALA A 134 -1.10 13.82 -22.00
CA ALA A 134 -1.75 12.81 -22.80
C ALA A 134 -2.91 12.25 -21.98
N HIS A 135 -4.08 12.09 -22.58
CA HIS A 135 -5.17 11.41 -21.89
C HIS A 135 -4.79 9.93 -21.78
N PRO A 136 -4.60 9.37 -20.58
CA PRO A 136 -4.41 7.93 -20.43
C PRO A 136 -5.77 7.25 -20.60
N VAL A 137 -6.29 7.25 -21.83
CA VAL A 137 -7.52 6.54 -22.22
C VAL A 137 -7.20 5.13 -22.69
N GLU A 138 -5.94 4.87 -23.07
CA GLU A 138 -5.51 3.54 -23.48
C GLU A 138 -5.36 2.62 -22.26
N ASP A 139 -6.16 1.55 -22.29
CA ASP A 139 -6.01 0.36 -21.47
C ASP A 139 -4.59 -0.19 -21.67
N LEU A 140 -3.67 0.18 -20.78
CA LEU A 140 -2.23 -0.17 -20.81
C LEU A 140 -1.95 -1.67 -20.59
N GLY A 141 -2.94 -2.52 -20.83
CA GLY A 141 -2.80 -3.95 -21.08
C GLY A 141 -3.00 -4.85 -19.87
N GLN A 142 -3.06 -6.15 -20.16
CA GLN A 142 -3.04 -7.19 -19.14
C GLN A 142 -1.68 -7.21 -18.43
N VAL A 143 -1.70 -7.07 -17.11
CA VAL A 143 -0.49 -6.91 -16.30
C VAL A 143 -0.09 -8.21 -15.59
N THR A 144 -0.93 -9.24 -15.67
CA THR A 144 -0.68 -10.52 -14.98
C THR A 144 0.07 -11.50 -15.88
N GLY A 145 1.18 -12.05 -15.36
CA GLY A 145 1.75 -13.32 -15.84
C GLY A 145 1.22 -14.46 -14.96
N ASN A 146 0.74 -15.54 -15.56
CA ASN A 146 0.25 -16.74 -14.87
C ASN A 146 1.27 -17.22 -13.81
N THR A 147 1.00 -16.92 -12.53
CA THR A 147 1.79 -17.41 -11.41
C THR A 147 0.87 -18.27 -10.56
N ARG A 148 0.83 -19.59 -10.83
CA ARG A 148 0.22 -20.55 -9.90
C ARG A 148 1.15 -20.67 -8.69
N ILE A 149 0.60 -20.43 -7.50
CA ILE A 149 1.27 -20.73 -6.23
C ILE A 149 1.01 -22.21 -5.93
N PRO A 150 2.04 -23.03 -5.66
CA PRO A 150 1.85 -24.40 -5.19
C PRO A 150 1.03 -24.43 -3.90
N GLU A 151 0.02 -25.30 -3.81
CA GLU A 151 -0.91 -25.39 -2.65
C GLU A 151 -0.18 -25.55 -1.31
N GLU A 152 1.01 -26.15 -1.33
CA GLU A 152 1.85 -26.38 -0.16
C GLU A 152 2.31 -25.07 0.51
N LEU A 153 2.57 -24.02 -0.28
CA LEU A 153 2.94 -22.68 0.22
C LEU A 153 1.73 -21.92 0.79
N LEU A 154 0.53 -22.18 0.27
CA LEU A 154 -0.72 -21.65 0.81
C LEU A 154 -1.02 -22.25 2.20
N ALA A 155 -0.82 -23.57 2.35
CA ALA A 155 -1.00 -24.27 3.61
C ALA A 155 0.01 -23.85 4.68
N ALA A 156 1.26 -23.52 4.30
CA ALA A 156 2.27 -23.01 5.21
C ALA A 156 1.96 -21.58 5.71
N ALA A 157 1.39 -20.73 4.85
CA ALA A 157 1.00 -19.36 5.21
C ALA A 157 -0.23 -19.33 6.14
N GLN A 158 -1.17 -20.27 5.98
CA GLN A 158 -2.36 -20.40 6.83
C GLN A 158 -2.05 -20.99 8.22
N LYS A 159 -0.97 -21.77 8.34
CA LYS A 159 -0.53 -22.39 9.61
C LYS A 159 0.41 -21.51 10.42
N ALA A 160 0.87 -20.37 9.89
CA ALA A 160 1.70 -19.46 10.65
C ALA A 160 0.85 -18.78 11.75
N PRO A 161 1.15 -18.97 13.04
CA PRO A 161 0.43 -18.25 14.09
C PRO A 161 0.64 -16.74 13.92
N PRO A 162 -0.34 -15.90 14.31
CA PRO A 162 -0.16 -14.46 14.26
C PRO A 162 1.08 -14.10 15.06
N ARG A 163 2.07 -13.50 14.41
CA ARG A 163 3.26 -12.99 15.09
C ARG A 163 2.80 -11.87 16.02
N LEU A 164 2.67 -12.20 17.31
CA LEU A 164 2.50 -11.23 18.40
C LEU A 164 3.64 -10.21 18.30
N ARG A 165 3.27 -8.92 18.18
CA ARG A 165 4.23 -7.81 18.22
C ARG A 165 4.86 -7.72 19.61
N PRO A 166 6.19 -7.57 19.75
CA PRO A 166 6.79 -7.16 21.00
C PRO A 166 6.71 -5.64 21.09
N GLY A 167 6.00 -5.12 22.08
CA GLY A 167 6.06 -3.70 22.45
C GLY A 167 4.71 -2.99 22.54
N LEU A 168 3.94 -3.30 23.57
CA LEU A 168 3.33 -2.27 24.42
C LEU A 168 3.15 -2.86 25.83
N PRO A 169 3.50 -2.14 26.91
CA PRO A 169 3.60 -2.70 28.25
C PRO A 169 2.22 -2.95 28.86
N LEU A 170 2.03 -4.21 29.26
CA LEU A 170 1.35 -4.75 30.44
C LEU A 170 0.71 -3.76 31.46
N ILE A 171 -0.26 -2.91 31.08
CA ILE A 171 -1.02 -2.10 32.07
C ILE A 171 -2.28 -2.84 32.59
N VAL A 172 -2.72 -3.94 31.96
CA VAL A 172 -3.95 -4.62 32.38
C VAL A 172 -3.74 -5.69 33.48
N VAL A 173 -2.51 -6.16 33.72
CA VAL A 173 -2.23 -7.16 34.79
C VAL A 173 -1.92 -6.49 36.14
N GLY A 174 -1.42 -5.25 36.15
CA GLY A 174 -1.09 -4.51 37.38
C GLY A 174 -2.32 -4.12 38.20
N VAL A 175 -3.44 -3.78 37.55
CA VAL A 175 -4.68 -3.37 38.25
C VAL A 175 -5.31 -4.54 39.01
N LEU A 176 -5.21 -5.77 38.49
CA LEU A 176 -5.78 -6.94 39.16
C LEU A 176 -4.98 -7.34 40.42
N LEU A 177 -3.66 -7.17 40.42
CA LEU A 177 -2.81 -7.48 41.58
C LEU A 177 -2.91 -6.41 42.69
N ILE A 178 -3.13 -5.14 42.34
CA ILE A 178 -3.36 -4.07 43.32
C ILE A 178 -4.71 -4.26 44.03
N VAL A 179 -5.77 -4.63 43.30
CA VAL A 179 -7.10 -4.89 43.90
C VAL A 179 -7.06 -6.11 44.83
N VAL A 180 -6.37 -7.19 44.44
CA VAL A 180 -6.24 -8.40 45.29
C VAL A 180 -5.36 -8.13 46.52
N GLY A 181 -4.29 -7.35 46.38
CA GLY A 181 -3.42 -6.97 47.51
C GLY A 181 -4.10 -6.06 48.54
N VAL A 182 -4.90 -5.09 48.10
CA VAL A 182 -5.66 -4.18 48.99
C VAL A 182 -6.78 -4.91 49.72
N ILE A 183 -7.45 -5.88 49.09
CA ILE A 183 -8.50 -6.69 49.74
C ILE A 183 -7.89 -7.62 50.80
N ALA A 184 -6.72 -8.22 50.54
CA ALA A 184 -6.06 -9.09 51.51
C ALA A 184 -5.56 -8.35 52.76
N LEU A 185 -5.16 -7.08 52.63
CA LEU A 185 -4.67 -6.26 53.74
C LEU A 185 -5.79 -5.70 54.64
N LEU A 186 -7.02 -5.57 54.11
CA LEU A 186 -8.20 -5.11 54.88
C LEU A 186 -8.92 -6.25 55.64
N LEU A 187 -8.52 -7.51 55.41
CA LEU A 187 -9.08 -8.70 56.03
C LEU A 187 -8.15 -9.33 57.10
N GLN A 188 -7.05 -8.65 57.45
CA GLN A 188 -6.21 -8.94 58.63
C GLN A 188 -6.47 -7.92 59.73
#